data_AF-A0A401UTJ6-F1
#
_entry.id   AF-A0A401UTJ6-F1
#
_cell.length_a   1.000
_cell.length_b   1.000
_cell.length_c   1.000
_cell.angle_alpha   90.00
_cell.angle_beta   90.00
_cell.angle_gamma   90.00
#
_symmetry.space_group_name_H-M   'P 1'
#
loop_
_entity.id
_entity.type
_entity.pdbx_description
1 polymer ?
#
loop_
_entity_poly.entity_id
_entity_poly.type
_entity_poly.pdbx_seq_one_letter_code
_entity_poly.pdbx_strand_id
1 'polypeptide(L)' 'MEEKLDFLVYCIENYKNEKGLKGKETLEFFNRYRVFDYINASYEALHTTGREYIIEDLSIYINARQKVDSGIVQ' A
#
# COMPACT_ATOMS: atom_id res chain seq x y z
N MET A 1 -12.98 -9.78 -11.10
CA MET A 1 -11.56 -10.18 -10.91
C MET A 1 -10.64 -9.11 -11.51
N GLU A 2 -10.96 -8.61 -12.71
CA GLU A 2 -10.28 -7.49 -13.38
C GLU A 2 -10.23 -6.21 -12.50
N GLU A 3 -11.36 -5.80 -11.91
CA GLU A 3 -11.42 -4.57 -11.09
C GLU A 3 -10.47 -4.56 -9.87
N LYS A 4 -10.27 -5.70 -9.21
CA LYS A 4 -9.34 -5.80 -8.08
C LYS A 4 -7.88 -5.73 -8.54
N LEU A 5 -7.58 -6.27 -9.73
CA LEU A 5 -6.25 -6.16 -10.31
C LEU A 5 -5.97 -4.73 -10.75
N ASP A 6 -6.93 -4.08 -11.41
CA ASP A 6 -6.83 -2.68 -11.81
C ASP A 6 -6.64 -1.76 -10.59
N PHE A 7 -7.36 -2.04 -9.51
CA PHE A 7 -7.21 -1.31 -8.26
C PHE A 7 -5.84 -1.54 -7.60
N LEU A 8 -5.33 -2.78 -7.60
CA LEU A 8 -3.97 -3.06 -7.12
C LEU A 8 -2.93 -2.27 -7.92
N VAL A 9 -3.03 -2.28 -9.25
CA VAL A 9 -2.14 -1.50 -10.13
C VAL A 9 -2.27 0.00 -9.83
N TYR A 10 -3.49 0.49 -9.66
CA TYR A 10 -3.76 1.88 -9.28
C TYR A 10 -3.07 2.26 -7.96
N CYS A 11 -3.17 1.43 -6.92
CA CYS A 11 -2.49 1.67 -5.64
C CYS A 11 -0.96 1.70 -5.78
N ILE A 12 -0.39 0.75 -6.52
CA ILE A 12 1.07 0.66 -6.74
C ILE A 12 1.57 1.93 -7.43
N GLU A 13 0.92 2.33 -8.53
CA GLU A 13 1.36 3.46 -9.35
C GLU A 13 1.23 4.79 -8.60
N ASN A 14 0.12 5.01 -7.89
CA ASN A 14 -0.08 6.23 -7.11
C ASN A 14 0.90 6.32 -5.94
N TYR A 15 1.12 5.23 -5.20
CA TYR A 15 2.07 5.23 -4.10
C TYR A 15 3.52 5.42 -4.59
N LYS A 16 3.89 4.77 -5.69
CA LYS A 16 5.19 4.93 -6.35
C LYS A 16 5.45 6.39 -6.71
N ASN A 17 4.49 7.02 -7.38
CA ASN A 17 4.61 8.41 -7.84
C ASN A 17 4.70 9.38 -6.67
N GLU A 18 3.87 9.22 -5.65
CA GLU A 18 3.87 10.09 -4.47
C GLU A 18 5.18 9.99 -3.68
N LYS A 19 5.72 8.78 -3.51
CA LYS A 19 6.95 8.57 -2.73
C LYS A 19 8.23 8.71 -3.55
N GLY A 20 8.13 8.99 -4.86
CA GLY A 20 9.29 9.09 -5.76
C GLY A 20 10.09 7.79 -5.88
N LEU A 21 9.43 6.64 -5.76
CA LEU A 21 10.07 5.31 -5.79
C LEU A 21 10.17 4.76 -7.23
N LYS A 22 11.07 3.80 -7.45
CA LYS A 22 11.05 2.98 -8.68
C LYS A 22 10.05 1.85 -8.53
N GLY A 23 9.48 1.39 -9.66
CA GLY A 23 8.50 0.31 -9.66
C GLY A 23 8.98 -0.96 -8.93
N LYS A 24 10.23 -1.38 -9.17
CA LYS A 24 10.83 -2.53 -8.47
C LYS A 24 10.90 -2.31 -6.96
N GLU A 25 11.34 -1.13 -6.51
CA GLU A 25 11.44 -0.78 -5.09
C GLU A 25 10.06 -0.79 -4.44
N THR A 26 9.05 -0.24 -5.10
CA THR A 26 7.65 -0.26 -4.62
C THR A 26 7.13 -1.69 -4.45
N LEU A 27 7.37 -2.57 -5.43
CA LEU A 27 6.92 -3.97 -5.37
C LEU A 27 7.62 -4.74 -4.24
N GLU A 28 8.93 -4.55 -4.06
CA GLU A 28 9.68 -5.16 -2.96
C GLU A 28 9.16 -4.68 -1.59
N PHE A 29 8.87 -3.39 -1.48
CA PHE A 29 8.34 -2.78 -0.27
C PHE A 29 6.93 -3.29 0.07
N PHE A 30 6.06 -3.38 -0.93
CA PHE A 30 4.70 -3.89 -0.78
C PHE A 30 4.70 -5.37 -0.40
N ASN A 31 5.61 -6.17 -0.96
CA ASN A 31 5.81 -7.57 -0.56
C ASN A 31 6.30 -7.68 0.88
N ARG A 32 7.36 -6.95 1.24
CA ARG A 32 7.97 -7.00 2.58
C ARG A 32 6.95 -6.70 3.68
N TYR A 33 6.15 -5.65 3.52
CA TYR A 33 5.20 -5.21 4.54
C TYR A 33 3.78 -5.75 4.35
N ARG A 34 3.60 -6.74 3.45
CA ARG A 34 2.31 -7.40 3.19
C ARG A 34 1.20 -6.40 2.83
N VAL A 35 1.52 -5.45 1.97
CA VAL A 35 0.60 -4.38 1.53
C VAL A 35 -0.41 -4.93 0.52
N PHE A 36 -0.02 -5.89 -0.32
CA PHE A 36 -0.95 -6.53 -1.27
C PHE A 36 -2.11 -7.23 -0.56
N ASP A 37 -1.81 -7.99 0.50
CA ASP A 37 -2.82 -8.65 1.33
C ASP A 37 -3.79 -7.61 1.92
N TYR A 38 -3.25 -6.49 2.40
CA TYR A 38 -4.02 -5.41 2.98
C TYR A 38 -4.94 -4.73 1.95
N ILE A 39 -4.41 -4.35 0.79
CA ILE A 39 -5.21 -3.74 -0.29
C ILE A 39 -6.35 -4.68 -0.71
N ASN A 40 -6.08 -5.98 -0.84
CA ASN A 40 -7.10 -6.94 -1.25
C ASN A 40 -8.17 -7.14 -0.16
N ALA A 41 -7.77 -7.16 1.12
CA ALA A 41 -8.69 -7.26 2.25
C ALA A 41 -9.54 -6.00 2.44
N SER A 42 -8.96 -4.83 2.15
CA SER A 42 -9.58 -3.51 2.31
C SER A 42 -10.22 -2.98 1.02
N TYR A 43 -10.31 -3.79 -0.04
CA TYR A 43 -10.78 -3.36 -1.36
C TYR A 43 -12.11 -2.61 -1.28
N GLU A 44 -13.12 -3.21 -0.65
CA GLU A 44 -14.48 -2.65 -0.55
C GLU A 44 -14.49 -1.25 0.10
N ALA A 45 -13.59 -0.99 1.05
CA ALA A 45 -13.48 0.29 1.73
C ALA A 45 -12.64 1.30 0.95
N LEU A 46 -11.53 0.87 0.34
CA LEU A 46 -10.57 1.78 -0.29
C LEU A 46 -11.00 2.20 -1.70
N HIS A 47 -11.63 1.31 -2.48
CA HIS A 47 -11.93 1.58 -3.90
C HIS A 47 -12.98 2.69 -4.13
N THR A 48 -13.71 3.08 -3.08
CA THR A 48 -14.68 4.17 -3.11
C THR A 48 -14.12 5.51 -2.59
N THR A 49 -12.82 5.57 -2.27
CA THR A 49 -12.18 6.74 -1.65
C THR A 49 -11.25 7.48 -2.61
N GLY A 50 -10.82 8.67 -2.19
CA GLY A 50 -9.90 9.51 -2.98
C GLY A 50 -8.45 9.03 -2.92
N ARG A 51 -7.68 9.42 -3.95
CA ARG A 51 -6.25 9.11 -4.09
C ARG A 51 -5.44 9.47 -2.84
N GLU A 52 -5.61 10.69 -2.31
CA GLU A 52 -4.84 11.14 -1.13
C GLU A 52 -5.09 10.22 0.08
N TYR A 53 -6.35 9.85 0.31
CA TYR A 53 -6.74 8.97 1.41
C TYR A 53 -6.10 7.58 1.28
N ILE A 54 -6.15 6.98 0.09
CA ILE A 54 -5.53 5.68 -0.18
C ILE A 54 -4.03 5.72 0.12
N ILE A 55 -3.33 6.75 -0.36
CA ILE A 55 -1.89 6.91 -0.14
C ILE A 55 -1.56 7.06 1.34
N GLU A 56 -2.34 7.88 2.06
CA GLU A 56 -2.16 8.09 3.50
C GLU A 56 -2.38 6.80 4.28
N ASP A 57 -3.46 6.08 4.00
CA ASP A 57 -3.81 4.82 4.65
C ASP A 57 -2.73 3.75 4.43
N LEU A 58 -2.24 3.58 3.19
CA LEU A 58 -1.13 2.67 2.89
C LEU A 58 0.15 3.10 3.62
N SER A 59 0.43 4.41 3.72
CA SER A 59 1.58 4.91 4.47
C SER A 59 1.47 4.59 5.95
N ILE A 60 0.28 4.73 6.55
CA ILE A 60 0.01 4.40 7.95
C ILE A 60 0.23 2.90 8.20
N TYR A 61 -0.36 2.04 7.36
CA TYR A 61 -0.22 0.59 7.47
C TYR A 61 1.25 0.14 7.40
N ILE A 62 2.00 0.66 6.42
CA ILE A 62 3.42 0.38 6.26
C ILE A 62 4.23 0.86 7.46
N ASN A 63 3.99 2.08 7.93
CA ASN A 63 4.72 2.64 9.08
C ASN A 63 4.48 1.81 10.36
N ALA A 64 3.26 1.30 10.56
CA ALA A 64 2.96 0.39 11.67
C ALA A 64 3.78 -0.90 11.58
N ARG A 65 3.89 -1.50 10.39
CA ARG A 65 4.70 -2.70 10.14
C ARG A 65 6.19 -2.45 10.33
N GLN A 66 6.71 -1.32 9.88
CA GLN A 66 8.11 -0.94 10.06
C GLN A 66 8.51 -0.84 11.52
N LYS A 67 7.62 -0.31 12.37
CA LYS A 67 7.86 -0.23 13.82
C LYS A 67 7.96 -1.63 14.45
N VAL A 68 7.12 -2.56 14.02
CA VAL A 68 7.17 -3.99 14.42
C VAL A 68 8.50 -4.61 13.98
N ASP A 69 8.88 -4.46 12.71
CA ASP A 69 10.12 -4.99 12.16
C ASP A 69 11.38 -4.44 12.85
N SER A 70 11.35 -3.15 13.22
CA SER A 70 12.49 -2.45 13.83
C SER A 70 12.61 -2.72 15.33
N GLY A 71 11.70 -3.50 15.92
CA GLY A 71 11.66 -3.76 17.36
C GLY A 71 11.32 -2.52 18.20
N ILE A 72 10.71 -1.49 17.60
CA ILE A 72 10.37 -0.21 18.24
C ILE A 72 9.01 -0.29 18.96
N VAL A 73 8.38 -1.46 19.02
CA VAL A 73 7.08 -1.62 19.68
C VAL A 73 7.30 -1.83 21.19
N GLN A 74 6.83 -0.85 21.98
CA GLN A 74 6.51 -0.96 23.40
C GLN A 74 5.24 -1.78 23.61
#